data_AF-A0A0X2NL67-F1
#
_entry.id   AF-A0A0X2NL67-F1
#
_cell.length_a   1.000
_cell.length_b   1.000
_cell.length_c   1.000
_cell.angle_alpha   90.00
_cell.angle_beta   90.00
_cell.angle_gamma   90.00
#
_symmetry.space_group_name_H-M   'P 1'
#
loop_
_entity.id
_entity.type
_entity.pdbx_description
1 polymer ?
#
loop_
_entity_poly.entity_id
_entity_poly.type
_entity_poly.pdbx_seq_one_letter_code
_entity_poly.pdbx_strand_id
1 'polypeptide(L)'
;MTYTSDNRNSSPPIPSGAPQGRTNVDLGDDTAALIAAVPAMLGFRPENSMVFLGLSRPADDRATPSGIRPTSSEVGPVVRADLVEGAVTGAAKALIRANSHRTDRSVIILVVGGDAGPLVDTAVRLFRSAGHLPAAAFLATDLCAGASWWEIPLDGSGQGAGNRDWPIGALPDPASSPAAGHTAGRDPGEIPDQAAFDRLLDKEPVPQHLRGLLPACWTGRDHGVAGDYGVAGEDGDVGETSQDIVALCGFIDHLATVDDQDATLRTLLGDEDAARFITRVCCREPLARVLVVLSTGPFGKTVQNLLAGTARIARGPLRYRALVLLSMAAWCGSGGVLAHRAAHRVLVESDRPGSPGVPAGQVTGGTLQLARELVATAEQGRPAGVIARMIDGGVRDIDDTLVRAGDEGVGELLGRVVDRDSVSVVRNELGRRARR
;
A
#
# COMPACT_ATOMS: atom_id res chain seq x y z
N MET A 1 -9.74 -8.42 -2.01
CA MET A 1 -9.08 -9.04 -0.84
C MET A 1 -7.75 -8.34 -0.64
N THR A 2 -7.42 -7.89 0.58
CA THR A 2 -6.27 -6.99 0.77
C THR A 2 -5.48 -7.31 2.03
N TYR A 3 -4.18 -7.50 1.83
CA TYR A 3 -3.18 -7.92 2.81
C TYR A 3 -2.27 -6.73 3.16
N THR A 4 -2.28 -6.27 4.41
CA THR A 4 -1.29 -5.32 4.93
C THR A 4 -0.32 -6.08 5.84
N SER A 5 0.97 -5.95 5.55
CA SER A 5 2.04 -6.45 6.42
C SER A 5 2.89 -5.27 6.85
N ASP A 6 2.90 -5.04 8.16
CA ASP A 6 3.84 -4.25 8.97
C ASP A 6 3.93 -2.74 8.69
N ASN A 7 3.62 -1.98 9.74
CA ASN A 7 3.98 -0.57 9.91
C ASN A 7 5.49 -0.38 9.67
N ARG A 8 5.83 0.38 8.64
CA ARG A 8 7.21 0.83 8.38
C ARG A 8 7.14 2.31 8.05
N ASN A 9 7.45 3.15 9.03
CA ASN A 9 8.15 4.40 8.78
C ASN A 9 8.81 4.92 10.05
N SER A 10 10.03 5.42 9.85
CA SER A 10 10.90 6.05 10.80
C SER A 10 10.29 7.35 11.30
N SER A 11 10.06 7.46 12.61
CA SER A 11 9.87 8.73 13.31
C SER A 11 11.06 8.95 14.26
N PRO A 12 11.39 10.21 14.61
CA PRO A 12 12.57 10.53 15.41
C PRO A 12 12.56 9.78 16.75
N PRO A 13 13.74 9.39 17.27
CA PRO A 13 13.83 8.55 18.45
C PRO A 13 13.23 9.24 19.67
N ILE A 14 12.34 8.53 20.37
CA ILE A 14 12.04 8.83 21.78
C ILE A 14 13.36 8.65 22.56
N PRO A 15 13.76 9.58 23.44
CA PRO A 15 15.10 9.56 24.02
C PRO A 15 15.36 8.30 24.84
N SER A 16 16.58 7.78 24.66
CA SER A 16 17.33 6.80 25.46
C SER A 16 17.01 5.30 25.30
N GLY A 17 17.83 4.64 24.47
CA GLY A 17 18.41 3.33 24.86
C GLY A 17 18.11 2.08 24.04
N ALA A 18 17.33 2.13 22.95
CA ALA A 18 17.00 0.93 22.16
C ALA A 18 17.78 0.83 20.81
N PRO A 19 18.20 -0.37 20.36
CA PRO A 19 18.90 -0.55 19.09
C PRO A 19 18.04 -0.17 17.87
N GLN A 20 18.66 0.36 16.82
CA GLN A 20 18.03 0.86 15.60
C GLN A 20 17.39 -0.27 14.75
N GLY A 21 16.17 -0.03 14.24
CA GLY A 21 15.61 -0.75 13.08
C GLY A 21 14.18 -1.26 13.20
N ARG A 22 13.57 -1.30 14.39
CA ARG A 22 12.17 -1.72 14.60
C ARG A 22 11.57 -1.03 15.82
N THR A 23 10.79 0.03 15.62
CA THR A 23 9.97 0.60 16.70
C THR A 23 8.68 -0.22 16.80
N ASN A 24 8.64 -1.18 17.73
CA ASN A 24 7.39 -1.87 18.06
C ASN A 24 6.43 -0.85 18.68
N VAL A 25 5.23 -0.73 18.10
CA VAL A 25 4.17 0.15 18.62
C VAL A 25 3.41 -0.62 19.70
N ASP A 26 3.50 -0.16 20.94
CA ASP A 26 2.70 -0.71 22.03
C ASP A 26 1.26 -0.22 21.87
N LEU A 27 0.32 -1.14 21.65
CA LEU A 27 -1.11 -0.85 21.54
C LEU A 27 -1.81 -0.89 22.91
N GLY A 28 -1.08 -1.21 23.99
CA GLY A 28 -1.62 -1.40 25.32
C GLY A 28 -2.23 -2.79 25.55
N ASP A 29 -2.69 -3.01 26.78
CA ASP A 29 -3.21 -4.32 27.25
C ASP A 29 -4.73 -4.50 27.01
N ASP A 30 -5.42 -3.52 26.43
CA ASP A 30 -6.90 -3.52 26.28
C ASP A 30 -7.35 -3.83 24.84
N THR A 31 -8.31 -4.75 24.71
CA THR A 31 -9.01 -5.11 23.48
C THR A 31 -9.57 -3.88 22.75
N ALA A 32 -10.12 -2.90 23.46
CA ALA A 32 -10.67 -1.69 22.84
C ALA A 32 -9.61 -0.88 22.08
N ALA A 33 -8.37 -0.82 22.61
CA ALA A 33 -7.26 -0.13 21.98
C ALA A 33 -6.77 -0.86 20.72
N LEU A 34 -6.76 -2.20 20.74
CA LEU A 34 -6.46 -3.01 19.55
C LEU A 34 -7.49 -2.79 18.43
N ILE A 35 -8.79 -2.80 18.77
CA ILE A 35 -9.85 -2.56 17.80
C ILE A 35 -9.74 -1.14 17.22
N ALA A 36 -9.51 -0.13 18.06
CA ALA A 36 -9.34 1.26 17.64
C ALA A 36 -8.07 1.50 16.80
N ALA A 37 -7.06 0.61 16.88
CA ALA A 37 -5.87 0.67 16.05
C ALA A 37 -6.08 0.14 14.62
N VAL A 38 -7.15 -0.60 14.35
CA VAL A 38 -7.41 -1.23 13.04
C VAL A 38 -7.46 -0.22 11.88
N PRO A 39 -8.14 0.93 12.00
CA PRO A 39 -8.12 1.93 10.94
C PRO A 39 -6.70 2.39 10.58
N ALA A 40 -5.84 2.53 11.60
CA ALA A 40 -4.45 2.92 11.40
C ALA A 40 -3.63 1.80 10.73
N MET A 41 -3.84 0.55 11.13
CA MET A 41 -3.20 -0.62 10.50
C MET A 41 -3.61 -0.85 9.05
N LEU A 42 -4.80 -0.39 8.66
CA LEU A 42 -5.31 -0.48 7.29
C LEU A 42 -5.04 0.79 6.46
N GLY A 43 -4.76 1.92 7.11
CA GLY A 43 -4.60 3.24 6.48
C GLY A 43 -5.92 3.93 6.13
N PHE A 44 -7.06 3.37 6.52
CA PHE A 44 -8.40 3.93 6.37
C PHE A 44 -9.35 3.26 7.36
N ARG A 45 -10.47 3.90 7.67
CA ARG A 45 -11.54 3.32 8.49
C ARG A 45 -12.41 2.40 7.63
N PRO A 46 -12.33 1.06 7.79
CA PRO A 46 -13.12 0.16 6.98
C PRO A 46 -14.58 0.13 7.44
N GLU A 47 -15.50 -0.07 6.49
CA GLU A 47 -16.94 -0.17 6.75
C GLU A 47 -17.48 -1.47 6.15
N ASN A 48 -18.51 -2.05 6.79
CA ASN A 48 -19.18 -3.28 6.35
C ASN A 48 -18.17 -4.39 5.96
N SER A 49 -17.29 -4.72 6.88
CA SER A 49 -16.11 -5.53 6.59
C SER A 49 -15.77 -6.52 7.69
N MET A 50 -15.02 -7.55 7.31
CA MET A 50 -14.36 -8.47 8.23
C MET A 50 -12.84 -8.26 8.12
N VAL A 51 -12.20 -8.05 9.26
CA VAL A 51 -10.76 -7.86 9.40
C VAL A 51 -10.20 -9.03 10.18
N PHE A 52 -9.11 -9.62 9.69
CA PHE A 52 -8.37 -10.65 10.38
C PHE A 52 -7.00 -10.12 10.80
N LEU A 53 -6.68 -10.29 12.08
CA LEU A 53 -5.39 -9.92 12.65
C LEU A 53 -4.65 -11.21 13.00
N GLY A 54 -3.55 -11.50 12.30
CA GLY A 54 -2.65 -12.58 12.70
C GLY A 54 -1.86 -12.15 13.92
N LEU A 55 -1.70 -13.03 14.91
CA LEU A 55 -0.88 -12.80 16.09
C LEU A 55 0.32 -13.75 16.11
N SER A 56 1.45 -13.28 16.61
CA SER A 56 2.60 -14.12 16.93
C SER A 56 3.26 -13.73 18.23
N ARG A 57 3.72 -14.72 18.98
CA ARG A 57 4.63 -14.49 20.10
C ARG A 57 6.08 -14.67 19.66
N PRO A 58 7.03 -13.89 20.18
CA PRO A 58 8.45 -14.16 20.00
C PRO A 58 8.77 -15.61 20.40
N ALA A 59 9.54 -16.30 19.57
CA ALA A 59 9.83 -17.72 19.76
C ALA A 59 10.80 -18.02 20.92
N ASP A 60 11.47 -16.99 21.45
CA ASP A 60 12.58 -17.14 22.39
C ASP A 60 12.51 -16.05 23.48
N ASP A 61 12.34 -16.46 24.74
CA ASP A 61 12.32 -15.55 25.91
C ASP A 61 13.62 -14.73 26.05
N ARG A 62 14.72 -15.23 25.46
CA ARG A 62 16.04 -14.57 25.44
C ARG A 62 16.20 -13.53 24.33
N ALA A 63 15.31 -13.54 23.33
CA ALA A 63 15.33 -12.59 22.22
C ALA A 63 14.36 -11.42 22.42
N THR A 64 13.55 -11.45 23.49
CA THR A 64 12.64 -10.38 23.88
C THR A 64 13.45 -9.11 24.19
N PRO A 65 13.33 -8.03 23.39
CA PRO A 65 13.99 -6.76 23.69
C PRO A 65 13.63 -6.27 25.10
N SER A 66 14.59 -5.66 25.79
CA SER A 66 14.34 -5.05 27.11
C SER A 66 13.17 -4.06 27.02
N GLY A 67 12.08 -4.33 27.73
CA GLY A 67 10.87 -3.50 27.74
C GLY A 67 9.60 -4.18 27.20
N ILE A 68 9.72 -5.34 26.54
CA ILE A 68 8.57 -6.10 26.03
C ILE A 68 8.19 -7.21 27.03
N ARG A 69 6.91 -7.31 27.40
CA ARG A 69 6.43 -8.33 28.34
C ARG A 69 6.52 -9.72 27.69
N PRO A 70 6.95 -10.78 28.42
CA PRO A 70 7.00 -12.16 27.90
C PRO A 70 5.65 -12.68 27.38
N THR A 71 4.54 -12.06 27.81
CA THR A 71 3.17 -12.39 27.41
C THR A 71 2.64 -11.57 26.23
N SER A 72 3.41 -10.63 25.68
CA SER A 72 2.95 -9.76 24.61
C SER A 72 2.86 -10.53 23.29
N SER A 73 1.72 -10.43 22.62
CA SER A 73 1.57 -10.89 21.24
C SER A 73 1.88 -9.74 20.28
N GLU A 74 2.72 -9.99 19.28
CA GLU A 74 2.96 -9.08 18.17
C GLU A 74 1.83 -9.22 17.15
N VAL A 75 1.24 -8.08 16.76
CA VAL A 75 0.31 -8.05 15.62
C VAL A 75 1.10 -8.29 14.35
N GLY A 76 0.66 -9.28 13.59
CA GLY A 76 1.24 -9.70 12.34
C GLY A 76 0.46 -9.19 11.12
N PRO A 77 0.25 -10.05 10.10
CA PRO A 77 -0.50 -9.63 8.93
C PRO A 77 -1.93 -9.24 9.30
N VAL A 78 -2.40 -8.15 8.72
CA VAL A 78 -3.78 -7.68 8.83
C VAL A 78 -4.45 -7.81 7.46
N VAL A 79 -5.60 -8.48 7.40
CA VAL A 79 -6.31 -8.74 6.15
C VAL A 79 -7.74 -8.26 6.25
N ARG A 80 -8.19 -7.44 5.31
CA ARG A 80 -9.58 -6.96 5.23
C ARG A 80 -10.33 -7.63 4.08
N ALA A 81 -11.58 -7.99 4.34
CA ALA A 81 -12.55 -8.51 3.39
C ALA A 81 -13.88 -7.75 3.47
N ASP A 82 -14.57 -7.62 2.35
CA ASP A 82 -16.00 -7.27 2.35
C ASP A 82 -16.82 -8.42 2.97
N LEU A 83 -17.98 -8.11 3.53
CA LEU A 83 -18.90 -9.09 4.13
C LEU A 83 -19.63 -9.95 3.08
N VAL A 84 -18.86 -10.71 2.31
CA VAL A 84 -19.33 -11.67 1.31
C VAL A 84 -18.50 -12.95 1.44
N GLU A 85 -19.16 -14.11 1.37
CA GLU A 85 -18.54 -15.42 1.65
C GLU A 85 -17.25 -15.68 0.84
N GLY A 86 -17.26 -15.38 -0.45
CA GLY A 86 -16.07 -15.54 -1.30
C GLY A 86 -14.90 -14.67 -0.87
N ALA A 87 -15.17 -13.41 -0.47
CA ALA A 87 -14.15 -12.47 -0.02
C ALA A 87 -13.58 -12.88 1.35
N VAL A 88 -14.44 -13.30 2.28
CA VAL A 88 -14.08 -13.81 3.61
C VAL A 88 -13.23 -15.08 3.50
N THR A 89 -13.68 -16.05 2.70
CA THR A 89 -12.96 -17.31 2.47
C THR A 89 -11.57 -17.06 1.90
N GLY A 90 -11.48 -16.18 0.90
CA GLY A 90 -10.21 -15.83 0.31
C GLY A 90 -9.27 -15.12 1.29
N ALA A 91 -9.79 -14.14 2.04
CA ALA A 91 -9.00 -13.43 3.05
C ALA A 91 -8.50 -14.34 4.17
N ALA A 92 -9.31 -15.29 4.64
CA ALA A 92 -8.89 -16.29 5.61
C ALA A 92 -7.74 -17.15 5.05
N LYS A 93 -7.84 -17.61 3.80
CA LYS A 93 -6.75 -18.37 3.13
C LYS A 93 -5.47 -17.54 2.99
N ALA A 94 -5.58 -16.26 2.67
CA ALA A 94 -4.42 -15.36 2.58
C ALA A 94 -3.73 -15.21 3.93
N LEU A 95 -4.49 -15.01 5.01
CA LEU A 95 -3.95 -14.92 6.36
C LEU A 95 -3.33 -16.25 6.83
N ILE A 96 -3.99 -17.38 6.58
CA ILE A 96 -3.45 -18.73 6.89
C ILE A 96 -2.06 -18.89 6.29
N ARG A 97 -1.90 -18.57 4.99
CA ARG A 97 -0.60 -18.66 4.31
C ARG A 97 0.44 -17.75 4.96
N ALA A 98 0.06 -16.50 5.23
CA ALA A 98 0.96 -15.52 5.83
C ALA A 98 1.38 -15.84 7.28
N ASN A 99 0.49 -16.50 8.03
CA ASN A 99 0.68 -16.83 9.43
C ASN A 99 1.23 -18.27 9.64
N SER A 100 1.34 -19.08 8.58
CA SER A 100 1.72 -20.51 8.62
C SER A 100 3.08 -20.81 9.25
N HIS A 101 4.05 -19.89 9.18
CA HIS A 101 5.39 -20.07 9.74
C HIS A 101 5.56 -19.42 11.12
N ARG A 102 4.55 -18.73 11.65
CA ARG A 102 4.58 -18.14 12.98
C ARG A 102 4.29 -19.21 14.03
N THR A 103 4.84 -19.03 15.22
CA THR A 103 4.81 -20.00 16.34
C THR A 103 3.42 -20.16 16.96
N ASP A 104 2.71 -19.06 17.17
CA ASP A 104 1.41 -19.04 17.85
C ASP A 104 0.25 -19.32 16.87
N ARG A 105 0.38 -18.93 15.60
CA ARG A 105 -0.65 -19.05 14.54
C ARG A 105 -2.04 -18.56 14.95
N SER A 106 -2.11 -17.73 15.99
CA SER A 106 -3.33 -17.19 16.56
C SER A 106 -3.91 -16.10 15.66
N VAL A 107 -5.24 -15.95 15.67
CA VAL A 107 -5.97 -15.01 14.81
C VAL A 107 -7.07 -14.33 15.61
N ILE A 108 -7.18 -13.01 15.51
CA ILE A 108 -8.36 -12.25 15.94
C ILE A 108 -9.22 -11.93 14.73
N ILE A 109 -10.53 -12.09 14.87
CA ILE A 109 -11.53 -11.72 13.86
C ILE A 109 -12.24 -10.45 14.35
N LEU A 110 -12.35 -9.43 13.50
CA LEU A 110 -13.13 -8.23 13.78
C LEU A 110 -14.14 -8.01 12.67
N VAL A 111 -15.40 -7.83 13.03
CA VAL A 111 -16.49 -7.47 12.13
C VAL A 111 -16.83 -5.99 12.37
N VAL A 112 -17.04 -5.22 11.30
CA VAL A 112 -17.36 -3.79 11.38
C VAL A 112 -18.65 -3.50 10.63
N GLY A 113 -19.63 -2.90 11.32
CA GLY A 113 -20.82 -2.27 10.74
C GLY A 113 -21.90 -3.17 10.13
N GLY A 114 -21.70 -4.49 10.04
CA GLY A 114 -22.66 -5.41 9.43
C GLY A 114 -22.87 -6.72 10.19
N ASP A 115 -23.94 -7.44 9.87
CA ASP A 115 -24.20 -8.78 10.36
C ASP A 115 -23.35 -9.80 9.58
N ALA A 116 -22.55 -10.57 10.32
CA ALA A 116 -21.58 -11.49 9.75
C ALA A 116 -21.55 -12.86 10.43
N GLY A 117 -22.54 -13.21 11.26
CA GLY A 117 -22.53 -14.47 12.03
C GLY A 117 -22.14 -15.70 11.21
N PRO A 118 -22.84 -16.02 10.11
CA PRO A 118 -22.49 -17.16 9.24
C PRO A 118 -21.10 -17.06 8.58
N LEU A 119 -20.63 -15.84 8.34
CA LEU A 119 -19.32 -15.58 7.76
C LEU A 119 -18.19 -15.80 8.78
N VAL A 120 -18.42 -15.42 10.04
CA VAL A 120 -17.48 -15.69 11.15
C VAL A 120 -17.33 -17.19 11.34
N ASP A 121 -18.42 -17.96 11.37
CA ASP A 121 -18.38 -19.42 11.46
C ASP A 121 -17.57 -20.04 10.31
N THR A 122 -17.74 -19.51 9.10
CA THR A 122 -16.99 -19.94 7.92
C THR A 122 -15.50 -19.66 8.07
N ALA A 123 -15.12 -18.46 8.50
CA ALA A 123 -13.73 -18.10 8.76
C ALA A 123 -13.11 -18.97 9.87
N VAL A 124 -13.82 -19.17 10.98
CA VAL A 124 -13.40 -20.00 12.12
C VAL A 124 -13.14 -21.44 11.69
N ARG A 125 -14.06 -22.05 10.92
CA ARG A 125 -13.87 -23.40 10.37
C ARG A 125 -12.64 -23.48 9.49
N LEU A 126 -12.43 -22.49 8.62
CA LEU A 126 -11.24 -22.45 7.75
C LEU A 126 -9.95 -22.37 8.55
N PHE A 127 -9.86 -21.46 9.52
CA PHE A 127 -8.68 -21.32 10.38
C PHE A 127 -8.40 -22.60 11.16
N ARG A 128 -9.40 -23.17 11.83
CA ARG A 128 -9.26 -24.43 12.59
C ARG A 128 -8.81 -25.58 11.70
N SER A 129 -9.40 -25.72 10.51
CA SER A 129 -9.02 -26.77 9.55
C SER A 129 -7.58 -26.67 9.06
N ALA A 130 -7.01 -25.46 9.09
CA ALA A 130 -5.63 -25.19 8.71
C ALA A 130 -4.65 -25.16 9.90
N GLY A 131 -5.10 -25.50 11.12
CA GLY A 131 -4.27 -25.49 12.33
C GLY A 131 -3.92 -24.09 12.84
N HIS A 132 -4.73 -23.08 12.51
CA HIS A 132 -4.70 -21.75 13.12
C HIS A 132 -5.72 -21.68 14.26
N LEU A 133 -5.42 -20.89 15.30
CA LEU A 133 -6.27 -20.72 16.46
C LEU A 133 -7.01 -19.37 16.39
N PRO A 134 -8.33 -19.34 16.09
CA PRO A 134 -9.13 -18.15 16.35
C PRO A 134 -9.15 -17.89 17.86
N ALA A 135 -8.47 -16.84 18.30
CA ALA A 135 -8.29 -16.51 19.71
C ALA A 135 -9.48 -15.70 20.25
N ALA A 136 -10.01 -14.78 19.43
CA ALA A 136 -11.19 -14.00 19.75
C ALA A 136 -11.89 -13.54 18.46
N ALA A 137 -13.19 -13.25 18.55
CA ALA A 137 -13.94 -12.55 17.52
C ALA A 137 -14.66 -11.35 18.15
N PHE A 138 -14.69 -10.22 17.45
CA PHE A 138 -15.35 -9.00 17.90
C PHE A 138 -16.27 -8.46 16.82
N LEU A 139 -17.36 -7.81 17.22
CA LEU A 139 -18.19 -6.99 16.34
C LEU A 139 -18.18 -5.56 16.89
N ALA A 140 -17.83 -4.61 16.04
CA ALA A 140 -17.92 -3.18 16.30
C ALA A 140 -18.98 -2.55 15.39
N THR A 141 -19.80 -1.65 15.93
CA THR A 141 -20.80 -0.91 15.13
C THR A 141 -20.13 -0.02 14.08
N ASP A 142 -19.01 0.57 14.47
CA ASP A 142 -18.15 1.40 13.63
C ASP A 142 -16.77 1.45 14.31
N LEU A 143 -15.75 1.96 13.62
CA LEU A 143 -14.43 2.21 14.16
C LEU A 143 -14.21 3.72 14.31
N CYS A 144 -14.97 4.32 15.22
CA CYS A 144 -14.85 5.73 15.62
C CYS A 144 -14.97 5.88 17.14
N ALA A 145 -14.59 7.04 17.67
CA ALA A 145 -14.64 7.34 19.09
C ALA A 145 -16.06 7.11 19.66
N GLY A 146 -16.17 6.33 20.73
CA GLY A 146 -17.43 6.04 21.39
C GLY A 146 -18.29 4.96 20.72
N ALA A 147 -17.87 4.40 19.58
CA ALA A 147 -18.58 3.28 18.95
C ALA A 147 -18.58 2.05 19.87
N SER A 148 -19.68 1.30 19.83
CA SER A 148 -19.83 0.09 20.66
C SER A 148 -19.13 -1.09 20.01
N TRP A 149 -18.48 -1.91 20.84
CA TRP A 149 -17.93 -3.20 20.43
C TRP A 149 -18.33 -4.29 21.42
N TRP A 150 -18.39 -5.53 20.95
CA TRP A 150 -18.63 -6.71 21.78
C TRP A 150 -17.93 -7.94 21.25
N GLU A 151 -17.67 -8.89 22.14
CA GLU A 151 -17.09 -10.19 21.80
C GLU A 151 -18.15 -11.15 21.21
N ILE A 152 -17.79 -11.86 20.16
CA ILE A 152 -18.62 -12.88 19.49
C ILE A 152 -18.13 -14.27 19.92
N PRO A 153 -19.01 -15.15 20.40
CA PRO A 153 -18.67 -16.53 20.70
C PRO A 153 -18.14 -17.29 19.48
N LEU A 154 -17.01 -17.98 19.65
CA LEU A 154 -16.34 -18.78 18.59
C LEU A 154 -16.80 -20.25 18.55
N ASP A 155 -17.74 -20.64 19.38
CA ASP A 155 -18.30 -21.99 19.51
C ASP A 155 -19.57 -22.21 18.66
N GLY A 156 -20.02 -21.18 17.92
CA GLY A 156 -21.24 -21.22 17.13
C GLY A 156 -22.52 -21.00 17.94
N SER A 157 -22.42 -20.69 19.24
CA SER A 157 -23.57 -20.40 20.12
C SER A 157 -24.23 -19.04 19.86
N GLY A 158 -23.62 -18.19 19.03
CA GLY A 158 -24.15 -16.87 18.65
C GLY A 158 -25.47 -16.90 17.87
N GLN A 159 -25.97 -18.09 17.49
CA GLN A 159 -27.29 -18.25 16.88
C GLN A 159 -28.39 -18.27 17.96
N GLY A 160 -28.93 -17.09 18.27
CA GLY A 160 -30.26 -16.97 18.88
C GLY A 160 -30.34 -16.40 20.30
N ALA A 161 -29.22 -16.24 21.00
CA ALA A 161 -29.18 -15.39 22.19
C ALA A 161 -28.95 -13.94 21.73
N GLY A 162 -29.93 -13.05 21.90
CA GLY A 162 -29.71 -11.63 21.63
C GLY A 162 -28.48 -11.12 22.39
N ASN A 163 -27.76 -10.13 21.83
CA ASN A 163 -26.49 -9.51 22.31
C ASN A 163 -26.47 -9.01 23.78
N ARG A 164 -27.42 -9.38 24.64
CA ARG A 164 -27.66 -8.76 25.95
C ARG A 164 -26.62 -9.10 27.02
N ASP A 165 -25.84 -10.17 26.85
CA ASP A 165 -24.92 -10.67 27.89
C ASP A 165 -23.43 -10.71 27.48
N TRP A 166 -23.06 -10.15 26.32
CA TRP A 166 -21.66 -10.16 25.86
C TRP A 166 -20.86 -9.00 26.45
N PRO A 167 -19.54 -9.18 26.73
CA PRO A 167 -18.67 -8.08 27.12
C PRO A 167 -18.80 -6.95 26.10
N ILE A 168 -19.22 -5.77 26.57
CA ILE A 168 -19.47 -4.58 25.75
C ILE A 168 -18.57 -3.45 26.22
N GLY A 169 -18.00 -2.71 25.28
CA GLY A 169 -17.20 -1.53 25.57
C GLY A 169 -17.43 -0.41 24.56
N ALA A 170 -16.93 0.77 24.90
CA ALA A 170 -16.83 1.89 23.99
C ALA A 170 -15.40 1.98 23.44
N LEU A 171 -15.26 2.24 22.15
CA LEU A 171 -13.96 2.40 21.53
C LEU A 171 -13.33 3.75 21.89
N PRO A 172 -12.03 3.79 22.22
CA PRO A 172 -11.27 5.05 22.24
C PRO A 172 -11.18 5.63 20.82
N ASP A 173 -10.79 6.89 20.71
CA ASP A 173 -10.63 7.55 19.40
C ASP A 173 -9.51 6.86 18.59
N PRO A 174 -9.78 6.30 17.40
CA PRO A 174 -8.76 5.74 16.53
C PRO A 174 -7.63 6.70 16.19
N ALA A 175 -7.89 8.00 16.11
CA ALA A 175 -6.87 9.02 15.85
C ALA A 175 -5.89 9.19 17.03
N SER A 176 -6.33 8.83 18.24
CA SER A 176 -5.49 8.83 19.45
C SER A 176 -4.70 7.52 19.63
N SER A 177 -4.91 6.52 18.77
CA SER A 177 -4.18 5.26 18.82
C SER A 177 -2.68 5.52 18.62
N PRO A 178 -1.80 4.84 19.37
CA PRO A 178 -0.36 4.84 19.08
C PRO A 178 -0.04 4.43 17.64
N ALA A 179 -0.90 3.63 17.00
CA ALA A 179 -0.77 3.25 15.60
C ALA A 179 -1.08 4.39 14.62
N ALA A 180 -1.87 5.40 15.01
CA ALA A 180 -2.24 6.53 14.16
C ALA A 180 -1.06 7.46 13.85
N GLY A 181 -0.08 7.58 14.76
CA GLY A 181 1.19 8.25 14.45
C GLY A 181 2.05 7.51 13.42
N HIS A 182 1.70 6.25 13.10
CA HIS A 182 2.43 5.35 12.22
C HIS A 182 1.64 4.99 10.96
N THR A 183 0.45 5.57 10.74
CA THR A 183 -0.26 5.43 9.46
C THR A 183 0.63 5.94 8.34
N ALA A 184 0.89 5.09 7.34
CA ALA A 184 1.62 5.48 6.16
C ALA A 184 0.91 6.65 5.44
N GLY A 185 1.39 7.87 5.66
CA GLY A 185 1.11 9.02 4.81
C GLY A 185 -0.22 9.74 5.01
N ARG A 186 -0.41 10.35 6.17
CA ARG A 186 -1.20 11.58 6.31
C ARG A 186 -0.65 12.36 7.50
N ASP A 187 -1.04 13.63 7.62
CA ASP A 187 -0.77 14.40 8.84
C ASP A 187 -1.24 13.58 10.06
N PRO A 188 -0.48 13.59 11.16
CA PRO A 188 -0.83 12.84 12.36
C PRO A 188 -2.27 13.15 12.78
N GLY A 189 -3.12 12.11 12.83
CA GLY A 189 -4.47 12.20 13.42
C GLY A 189 -5.67 12.21 12.47
N GLU A 190 -5.51 12.12 11.14
CA GLU A 190 -6.67 12.04 10.23
C GLU A 190 -6.71 10.76 9.38
N ILE A 191 -7.46 9.76 9.84
CA ILE A 191 -7.67 8.49 9.12
C ILE A 191 -8.86 8.65 8.17
N PRO A 192 -8.68 8.49 6.84
CA PRO A 192 -9.77 8.64 5.88
C PRO A 192 -10.84 7.56 6.09
N ASP A 193 -12.11 7.91 5.89
CA ASP A 193 -13.16 6.90 5.74
C ASP A 193 -12.98 6.09 4.45
N GLN A 194 -13.71 4.99 4.33
CA GLN A 194 -13.62 4.11 3.16
C GLN A 194 -13.95 4.85 1.84
N ALA A 195 -14.89 5.79 1.86
CA ALA A 195 -15.28 6.56 0.67
C ALA A 195 -14.21 7.57 0.25
N ALA A 196 -13.55 8.24 1.20
CA ALA A 196 -12.41 9.12 0.97
C ALA A 196 -11.22 8.34 0.42
N PHE A 197 -10.95 7.15 0.97
CA PHE A 197 -9.94 6.26 0.45
C PHE A 197 -10.25 5.80 -0.99
N ASP A 198 -11.51 5.46 -1.28
CA ASP A 198 -11.93 5.07 -2.64
C ASP A 198 -11.81 6.20 -3.67
N ARG A 199 -12.10 7.44 -3.24
CA ARG A 199 -11.96 8.64 -4.08
C ARG A 199 -10.52 8.92 -4.50
N LEU A 200 -9.51 8.42 -3.78
CA LEU A 200 -8.09 8.58 -4.17
C LEU A 200 -7.80 8.06 -5.58
N LEU A 201 -8.56 7.06 -6.04
CA LEU A 201 -8.38 6.40 -7.33
C LEU A 201 -9.37 6.88 -8.39
N ASP A 202 -10.30 7.77 -8.06
CA ASP A 202 -11.30 8.21 -9.03
C ASP A 202 -10.73 9.18 -10.08
N LYS A 203 -11.46 9.42 -11.16
CA LYS A 203 -11.07 10.39 -12.19
C LYS A 203 -11.60 11.76 -11.80
N GLU A 204 -10.73 12.75 -11.76
CA GLU A 204 -11.13 14.15 -11.67
C GLU A 204 -11.23 14.74 -13.09
N PRO A 205 -12.23 15.55 -13.43
CA PRO A 205 -12.27 16.27 -14.71
C PRO A 205 -11.00 17.09 -14.90
N VAL A 206 -10.37 17.00 -16.07
CA VAL A 206 -9.18 17.84 -16.38
C VAL A 206 -9.60 19.31 -16.25
N PRO A 207 -8.97 20.09 -15.33
CA PRO A 207 -9.28 21.50 -15.13
C PRO A 207 -9.19 22.27 -16.44
N GLN A 208 -10.12 23.20 -16.67
CA GLN A 208 -10.21 23.91 -17.95
C GLN A 208 -8.91 24.65 -18.32
N HIS A 209 -8.26 25.26 -17.32
CA HIS A 209 -6.99 25.98 -17.50
C HIS A 209 -5.82 25.07 -17.91
N LEU A 210 -5.89 23.76 -17.63
CA LEU A 210 -4.84 22.79 -18.00
C LEU A 210 -5.06 22.15 -19.37
N ARG A 211 -6.28 22.18 -19.92
CA ARG A 211 -6.62 21.42 -21.14
C ARG A 211 -5.85 21.84 -22.40
N GLY A 212 -5.37 23.09 -22.45
CA GLY A 212 -4.57 23.61 -23.56
C GLY A 212 -3.06 23.48 -23.36
N LEU A 213 -2.63 23.14 -22.15
CA LEU A 213 -1.21 23.07 -21.75
C LEU A 213 -0.73 21.63 -21.62
N LEU A 214 -1.63 20.72 -21.24
CA LEU A 214 -1.30 19.33 -21.05
C LEU A 214 -1.05 18.61 -22.39
N PRO A 215 0.02 17.79 -22.47
CA PRO A 215 0.24 16.92 -23.62
C PRO A 215 -0.97 16.00 -23.90
N ALA A 216 -1.13 15.58 -25.16
CA ALA A 216 -2.28 14.80 -25.60
C ALA A 216 -2.48 13.47 -24.84
N CYS A 217 -1.41 12.87 -24.30
CA CYS A 217 -1.46 11.69 -23.43
C CYS A 217 -2.25 11.89 -22.13
N TRP A 218 -2.31 13.11 -21.60
CA TRP A 218 -3.05 13.42 -20.37
C TRP A 218 -4.55 13.52 -20.62
N THR A 219 -4.94 14.00 -21.80
CA THR A 219 -6.34 14.29 -22.13
C THR A 219 -7.03 13.14 -22.85
N GLY A 220 -6.26 12.13 -23.31
CA GLY A 220 -6.78 10.97 -24.02
C GLY A 220 -7.19 11.29 -25.47
N ARG A 221 -6.71 12.41 -26.02
CA ARG A 221 -6.97 12.80 -27.43
C ARG A 221 -6.12 12.00 -28.43
N ASP A 222 -5.04 11.36 -27.98
CA ASP A 222 -4.28 10.42 -28.80
C ASP A 222 -4.94 9.04 -28.77
N HIS A 223 -5.68 8.73 -29.84
CA HIS A 223 -6.15 7.37 -30.14
C HIS A 223 -5.24 6.64 -31.14
N GLY A 224 -4.09 7.22 -31.53
CA GLY A 224 -3.38 6.79 -32.73
C GLY A 224 -1.85 6.74 -32.70
N VAL A 225 -1.17 7.20 -31.64
CA VAL A 225 0.30 7.20 -31.65
C VAL A 225 0.86 6.54 -30.40
N ALA A 226 0.81 5.21 -30.38
CA ALA A 226 1.62 4.41 -29.47
C ALA A 226 3.14 4.49 -29.79
N GLY A 227 3.53 5.32 -30.77
CA GLY A 227 4.90 5.42 -31.29
C GLY A 227 5.70 6.66 -30.88
N ASP A 228 5.10 7.64 -30.19
CA ASP A 228 5.78 8.92 -29.93
C ASP A 228 5.89 9.28 -28.43
N TYR A 229 5.43 8.39 -27.55
CA TYR A 229 5.78 8.46 -26.13
C TYR A 229 7.16 7.89 -25.88
N GLY A 230 8.18 8.42 -26.57
CA GLY A 230 9.59 8.18 -26.27
C GLY A 230 9.90 6.73 -25.91
N VAL A 231 9.44 5.77 -26.73
CA VAL A 231 10.26 4.59 -26.98
C VAL A 231 11.22 5.01 -28.10
N ALA A 232 12.03 6.04 -27.83
CA ALA A 232 13.43 5.89 -28.20
C ALA A 232 13.81 4.55 -27.58
N GLY A 233 14.37 3.65 -28.37
CA GLY A 233 14.68 2.31 -27.92
C GLY A 233 15.61 2.34 -26.72
N GLU A 234 16.34 1.26 -26.56
CA GLU A 234 17.53 1.24 -25.72
C GLU A 234 18.63 2.26 -26.19
N ASP A 235 18.27 3.25 -27.04
CA ASP A 235 19.06 4.27 -27.73
C ASP A 235 18.79 5.71 -27.21
N GLY A 236 18.12 5.88 -26.07
CA GLY A 236 18.29 7.14 -25.34
C GLY A 236 19.74 7.20 -24.88
N ASP A 237 20.48 8.26 -25.22
CA ASP A 237 21.89 8.36 -24.83
C ASP A 237 22.01 8.07 -23.33
N VAL A 238 22.96 7.22 -22.96
CA VAL A 238 23.16 6.76 -21.57
C VAL A 238 23.37 7.96 -20.65
N GLY A 239 23.92 9.06 -21.20
CA GLY A 239 24.03 10.37 -20.54
C GLY A 239 22.68 11.02 -20.23
N GLU A 240 21.73 11.04 -21.18
CA GLU A 240 20.40 11.63 -21.01
C GLU A 240 19.58 10.87 -19.95
N THR A 241 19.67 9.55 -19.93
CA THR A 241 18.98 8.72 -18.92
C THR A 241 19.51 9.00 -17.51
N SER A 242 20.83 9.17 -17.37
CA SER A 242 21.46 9.48 -16.08
C SER A 242 21.01 10.87 -15.57
N GLN A 243 20.93 11.86 -16.45
CA GLN A 243 20.41 13.20 -16.11
C GLN A 243 18.93 13.17 -15.69
N ASP A 244 18.09 12.42 -16.39
CA ASP A 244 16.68 12.25 -16.04
C ASP A 244 16.50 11.58 -14.66
N ILE A 245 17.36 10.61 -14.30
CA ILE A 245 17.34 9.96 -12.97
C ILE A 245 17.69 10.97 -11.87
N VAL A 246 18.73 11.78 -12.08
CA VAL A 246 19.11 12.84 -11.13
C VAL A 246 17.98 13.86 -10.99
N ALA A 247 17.40 14.30 -12.10
CA ALA A 247 16.26 15.21 -12.11
C ALA A 247 15.04 14.62 -11.36
N LEU A 248 14.76 13.33 -11.54
CA LEU A 248 13.68 12.64 -10.81
C LEU A 248 13.94 12.62 -9.30
N CYS A 249 15.16 12.27 -8.88
CA CYS A 249 15.51 12.25 -7.46
C CYS A 249 15.42 13.64 -6.83
N GLY A 250 15.92 14.68 -7.51
CA GLY A 250 15.79 16.06 -7.07
C GLY A 250 14.33 16.54 -7.03
N PHE A 251 13.52 16.14 -8.01
CA PHE A 251 12.09 16.44 -8.05
C PHE A 251 11.32 15.82 -6.87
N ILE A 252 11.60 14.56 -6.55
CA ILE A 252 10.96 13.86 -5.41
C ILE A 252 11.44 14.44 -4.07
N ASP A 253 12.73 14.77 -3.94
CA ASP A 253 13.27 15.46 -2.76
C ASP A 253 12.58 16.80 -2.54
N HIS A 254 12.43 17.62 -3.59
CA HIS A 254 11.73 18.89 -3.52
C HIS A 254 10.24 18.72 -3.16
N LEU A 255 9.52 17.80 -3.83
CA LEU A 255 8.12 17.52 -3.52
C LEU A 255 7.92 17.00 -2.09
N ALA A 256 8.92 16.36 -1.49
CA ALA A 256 8.82 15.91 -0.10
C ALA A 256 8.87 17.07 0.91
N THR A 257 9.36 18.25 0.51
CA THR A 257 9.48 19.43 1.37
C THR A 257 8.28 20.37 1.34
N VAL A 258 7.32 20.15 0.44
CA VAL A 258 6.13 20.99 0.32
C VAL A 258 4.96 20.44 1.14
N ASP A 259 4.22 21.34 1.79
CA ASP A 259 3.10 20.99 2.67
C ASP A 259 1.91 20.40 1.87
N ASP A 260 1.54 21.04 0.75
CA ASP A 260 0.45 20.56 -0.14
C ASP A 260 1.01 20.06 -1.48
N GLN A 261 1.33 18.77 -1.51
CA GLN A 261 1.82 18.08 -2.70
C GLN A 261 0.79 18.03 -3.85
N ASP A 262 -0.51 18.03 -3.54
CA ASP A 262 -1.58 17.93 -4.55
C ASP A 262 -1.76 19.27 -5.27
N ALA A 263 -1.79 20.38 -4.52
CA ALA A 263 -1.79 21.72 -5.09
C ALA A 263 -0.49 22.01 -5.86
N THR A 264 0.66 21.57 -5.33
CA THR A 264 1.96 21.72 -6.02
C THR A 264 1.97 20.96 -7.34
N LEU A 265 1.50 19.71 -7.36
CA LEU A 265 1.37 18.94 -8.61
C LEU A 265 0.46 19.65 -9.62
N ARG A 266 -0.71 20.16 -9.20
CA ARG A 266 -1.61 20.89 -10.11
C ARG A 266 -0.96 22.14 -10.69
N THR A 267 -0.14 22.83 -9.90
CA THR A 267 0.61 24.00 -10.34
C THR A 267 1.67 23.61 -11.37
N LEU A 268 2.43 22.54 -11.11
CA LEU A 268 3.43 22.00 -12.03
C LEU A 268 2.82 21.55 -13.36
N LEU A 269 1.61 20.99 -13.34
CA LEU A 269 0.90 20.60 -14.56
C LEU A 269 0.47 21.80 -15.43
N GLY A 270 0.54 23.02 -14.89
CA GLY A 270 0.41 24.26 -15.67
C GLY A 270 1.63 24.58 -16.53
N ASP A 271 2.76 23.89 -16.32
CA ASP A 271 3.94 23.94 -17.16
C ASP A 271 4.00 22.70 -18.07
N GLU A 272 4.05 22.93 -19.38
CA GLU A 272 4.07 21.86 -20.38
C GLU A 272 5.30 20.94 -20.22
N ASP A 273 6.46 21.50 -19.88
CA ASP A 273 7.68 20.72 -19.76
C ASP A 273 7.69 19.86 -18.50
N ALA A 274 7.11 20.35 -17.40
CA ALA A 274 6.88 19.55 -16.20
C ALA A 274 5.86 18.42 -16.45
N ALA A 275 4.77 18.70 -17.18
CA ALA A 275 3.80 17.67 -17.57
C ALA A 275 4.42 16.60 -18.48
N ARG A 276 5.30 16.98 -19.42
CA ARG A 276 6.08 16.05 -20.23
C ARG A 276 7.07 15.24 -19.39
N PHE A 277 7.74 15.87 -18.42
CA PHE A 277 8.67 15.19 -17.53
C PHE A 277 7.95 14.12 -16.68
N ILE A 278 6.82 14.43 -16.06
CA ILE A 278 5.99 13.45 -15.32
C ILE A 278 5.54 12.31 -16.24
N THR A 279 5.18 12.62 -17.49
CA THR A 279 4.85 11.59 -18.50
C THR A 279 6.04 10.66 -18.73
N ARG A 280 7.25 11.19 -18.94
CA ARG A 280 8.48 10.41 -19.13
C ARG A 280 8.77 9.55 -17.90
N VAL A 281 8.62 10.09 -16.70
CA VAL A 281 8.82 9.37 -15.44
C VAL A 281 7.90 8.14 -15.32
N CYS A 282 6.64 8.26 -15.72
CA CYS A 282 5.71 7.12 -15.70
C CYS A 282 5.97 6.10 -16.82
N CYS A 283 6.37 6.56 -18.01
CA CYS A 283 6.41 5.73 -19.22
C CYS A 283 7.79 5.11 -19.51
N ARG A 284 8.89 5.78 -19.17
CA ARG A 284 10.26 5.25 -19.38
C ARG A 284 10.60 4.24 -18.29
N GLU A 285 10.99 3.04 -18.69
CA GLU A 285 11.23 1.93 -17.76
C GLU A 285 12.32 2.21 -16.69
N PRO A 286 13.47 2.83 -17.00
CA PRO A 286 14.46 3.19 -15.96
C PRO A 286 13.88 4.14 -14.90
N LEU A 287 13.15 5.18 -15.32
CA LEU A 287 12.56 6.16 -14.39
C LEU A 287 11.43 5.54 -13.56
N ALA A 288 10.60 4.69 -14.17
CA ALA A 288 9.57 3.94 -13.47
C ALA A 288 10.17 2.99 -12.41
N ARG A 289 11.30 2.32 -12.73
CA ARG A 289 12.04 1.47 -11.78
C ARG A 289 12.61 2.29 -10.63
N VAL A 290 13.26 3.41 -10.91
CA VAL A 290 13.76 4.34 -9.87
C VAL A 290 12.62 4.80 -8.96
N LEU A 291 11.49 5.21 -9.54
CA LEU A 291 10.32 5.65 -8.77
C LEU A 291 9.78 4.56 -7.82
N VAL A 292 9.80 3.29 -8.24
CA VAL A 292 9.49 2.14 -7.35
C VAL A 292 10.55 1.98 -6.26
N VAL A 293 11.84 2.16 -6.54
CA VAL A 293 12.89 2.12 -5.51
C VAL A 293 12.69 3.22 -4.47
N LEU A 294 12.43 4.46 -4.91
CA LEU A 294 12.16 5.59 -4.01
C LEU A 294 10.95 5.35 -3.11
N SER A 295 10.01 4.52 -3.57
CA SER A 295 8.83 4.19 -2.79
C SER A 295 9.08 3.26 -1.59
N THR A 296 10.25 2.64 -1.51
CA THR A 296 10.61 1.71 -0.41
C THR A 296 11.03 2.41 0.87
N GLY A 297 11.46 3.67 0.78
CA GLY A 297 12.00 4.44 1.90
C GLY A 297 11.13 5.64 2.27
N PRO A 298 11.72 6.72 2.84
CA PRO A 298 10.96 7.85 3.40
C PRO A 298 10.13 8.61 2.35
N PHE A 299 10.51 8.55 1.07
CA PHE A 299 9.81 9.18 -0.05
C PHE A 299 8.59 8.39 -0.55
N GLY A 300 8.29 7.23 0.06
CA GLY A 300 7.13 6.39 -0.25
C GLY A 300 5.83 7.16 -0.45
N LYS A 301 5.54 8.08 0.47
CA LYS A 301 4.32 8.88 0.42
C LYS A 301 4.33 9.88 -0.72
N THR A 302 5.41 10.63 -0.88
CA THR A 302 5.57 11.60 -1.97
C THR A 302 5.37 10.95 -3.33
N VAL A 303 5.97 9.76 -3.52
CA VAL A 303 5.81 8.97 -4.74
C VAL A 303 4.35 8.53 -4.95
N GLN A 304 3.70 8.00 -3.91
CA GLN A 304 2.29 7.59 -4.00
C GLN A 304 1.35 8.77 -4.30
N ASN A 305 1.59 9.94 -3.68
CA ASN A 305 0.80 11.15 -3.91
C ASN A 305 0.98 11.67 -5.34
N LEU A 306 2.22 11.72 -5.84
CA LEU A 306 2.52 12.09 -7.23
C LEU A 306 1.77 11.18 -8.21
N LEU A 307 1.85 9.86 -8.01
CA LEU A 307 1.21 8.87 -8.88
C LEU A 307 -0.32 8.91 -8.78
N ALA A 308 -0.87 9.07 -7.58
CA ALA A 308 -2.31 9.20 -7.37
C ALA A 308 -2.86 10.48 -8.00
N GLY A 309 -2.19 11.62 -7.81
CA GLY A 309 -2.57 12.89 -8.45
C GLY A 309 -2.44 12.82 -9.98
N THR A 310 -1.37 12.21 -10.48
CA THR A 310 -1.19 11.93 -11.92
C THR A 310 -2.33 11.07 -12.45
N ALA A 311 -2.65 9.96 -11.78
CA ALA A 311 -3.74 9.09 -12.17
C ALA A 311 -5.08 9.83 -12.19
N ARG A 312 -5.40 10.63 -11.16
CA ARG A 312 -6.65 11.39 -11.05
C ARG A 312 -6.90 12.30 -12.26
N ILE A 313 -5.87 12.98 -12.74
CA ILE A 313 -5.98 13.93 -13.85
C ILE A 313 -5.81 13.26 -15.22
N ALA A 314 -4.86 12.32 -15.36
CA ALA A 314 -4.55 11.69 -16.63
C ALA A 314 -5.69 10.84 -17.19
N ARG A 315 -5.58 10.48 -18.48
CA ARG A 315 -6.52 9.63 -19.21
C ARG A 315 -5.79 8.53 -19.97
N GLY A 316 -6.55 7.53 -20.40
CA GLY A 316 -6.06 6.47 -21.27
C GLY A 316 -4.81 5.76 -20.73
N PRO A 317 -3.83 5.45 -21.59
CA PRO A 317 -2.64 4.68 -21.22
C PRO A 317 -1.81 5.29 -20.08
N LEU A 318 -1.65 6.61 -20.04
CA LEU A 318 -0.88 7.28 -18.98
C LEU A 318 -1.51 7.05 -17.61
N ARG A 319 -2.85 7.13 -17.52
CA ARG A 319 -3.56 6.82 -16.26
C ARG A 319 -3.36 5.37 -15.85
N TYR A 320 -3.46 4.43 -16.79
CA TYR A 320 -3.24 3.01 -16.48
C TYR A 320 -1.82 2.77 -15.97
N ARG A 321 -0.83 3.41 -16.59
CA ARG A 321 0.56 3.32 -16.17
C ARG A 321 0.77 3.91 -14.78
N ALA A 322 0.23 5.10 -14.50
CA ALA A 322 0.30 5.73 -13.18
C ALA A 322 -0.36 4.87 -12.09
N LEU A 323 -1.51 4.25 -12.36
CA LEU A 323 -2.19 3.35 -11.41
C LEU A 323 -1.41 2.04 -11.17
N VAL A 324 -0.78 1.46 -12.19
CA VAL A 324 0.07 0.27 -12.02
C VAL A 324 1.30 0.61 -11.18
N LEU A 325 1.96 1.74 -11.45
CA LEU A 325 3.09 2.20 -10.65
C LEU A 325 2.66 2.55 -9.23
N LEU A 326 1.46 3.12 -9.04
CA LEU A 326 0.89 3.38 -7.71
C LEU A 326 0.68 2.07 -6.97
N SER A 327 0.22 1.03 -7.68
CA SER A 327 0.10 -0.30 -7.10
C SER A 327 1.46 -0.81 -6.60
N MET A 328 2.49 -0.76 -7.44
CA MET A 328 3.83 -1.21 -7.06
C MET A 328 4.41 -0.40 -5.90
N ALA A 329 4.27 0.93 -5.93
CA ALA A 329 4.73 1.81 -4.87
C ALA A 329 4.01 1.55 -3.54
N ALA A 330 2.71 1.30 -3.59
CA ALA A 330 1.91 0.97 -2.41
C ALA A 330 2.28 -0.42 -1.84
N TRP A 331 2.66 -1.38 -2.69
CA TRP A 331 3.22 -2.67 -2.24
C TRP A 331 4.54 -2.51 -1.47
N CYS A 332 5.37 -1.53 -1.84
CA CYS A 332 6.63 -1.23 -1.18
C CYS A 332 6.43 -0.53 0.18
N GLY A 333 5.43 0.35 0.31
CA GLY A 333 5.17 1.19 1.49
C GLY A 333 3.99 0.76 2.37
N SER A 334 3.78 -0.55 2.56
CA SER A 334 2.74 -1.13 3.45
C SER A 334 1.28 -0.83 3.10
N GLY A 335 1.01 -0.22 1.94
CA GLY A 335 -0.33 0.12 1.44
C GLY A 335 -0.98 -0.99 0.61
N GLY A 336 -0.97 -2.24 1.07
CA GLY A 336 -1.46 -3.39 0.28
C GLY A 336 -2.91 -3.27 -0.20
N VAL A 337 -3.74 -2.50 0.51
CA VAL A 337 -5.12 -2.18 0.09
C VAL A 337 -5.13 -1.26 -1.14
N LEU A 338 -4.39 -0.15 -1.05
CA LEU A 338 -4.23 0.80 -2.14
C LEU A 338 -3.62 0.09 -3.35
N ALA A 339 -2.65 -0.80 -3.09
CA ALA A 339 -1.97 -1.53 -4.12
C ALA A 339 -2.92 -2.39 -4.98
N HIS A 340 -3.66 -3.28 -4.32
CA HIS A 340 -4.65 -4.12 -4.99
C HIS A 340 -5.73 -3.28 -5.70
N ARG A 341 -6.26 -2.24 -5.04
CA ARG A 341 -7.32 -1.40 -5.64
C ARG A 341 -6.83 -0.62 -6.86
N ALA A 342 -5.61 -0.10 -6.83
CA ALA A 342 -5.02 0.61 -7.97
C ALA A 342 -4.85 -0.34 -9.18
N ALA A 343 -4.30 -1.55 -8.97
CA ALA A 343 -4.16 -2.54 -10.04
C ALA A 343 -5.52 -3.03 -10.56
N HIS A 344 -6.48 -3.32 -9.67
CA HIS A 344 -7.83 -3.73 -10.06
C HIS A 344 -8.57 -2.63 -10.82
N ARG A 345 -8.40 -1.36 -10.44
CA ARG A 345 -8.99 -0.21 -11.14
C ARG A 345 -8.54 -0.13 -12.60
N VAL A 346 -7.29 -0.46 -12.89
CA VAL A 346 -6.77 -0.53 -14.26
C VAL A 346 -7.56 -1.52 -15.10
N LEU A 347 -7.80 -2.73 -14.56
CA LEU A 347 -8.54 -3.79 -15.26
C LEU A 347 -10.01 -3.43 -15.47
N VAL A 348 -10.66 -2.88 -14.43
CA VAL A 348 -12.06 -2.43 -14.53
C VAL A 348 -12.23 -1.31 -15.56
N GLU A 349 -11.28 -0.39 -15.65
CA GLU A 349 -11.34 0.70 -16.62
C GLU A 349 -11.03 0.25 -18.05
N SER A 350 -10.17 -0.76 -18.22
CA SER A 350 -9.87 -1.34 -19.54
C SER A 350 -11.02 -2.16 -20.11
N ASP A 351 -11.81 -2.80 -19.26
CA ASP A 351 -12.87 -3.73 -19.68
C ASP A 351 -14.21 -3.04 -20.00
N ARG A 352 -14.35 -1.73 -19.74
CA ARG A 352 -15.61 -1.00 -19.97
C ARG A 352 -15.91 -0.82 -21.48
N PRO A 353 -17.09 -1.25 -21.97
CA PRO A 353 -17.50 -1.01 -23.36
C PRO A 353 -17.71 0.50 -23.59
N GLY A 354 -17.07 1.06 -24.62
CA GLY A 354 -17.08 2.49 -24.91
C GLY A 354 -15.88 3.27 -24.34
N SER A 355 -15.00 2.65 -23.55
CA SER A 355 -13.61 3.09 -23.52
C SER A 355 -13.08 2.96 -24.95
N PRO A 356 -12.42 3.98 -25.53
CA PRO A 356 -11.86 3.89 -26.87
C PRO A 356 -11.04 2.62 -26.93
N GLY A 357 -11.51 1.65 -27.72
CA GLY A 357 -10.93 0.32 -27.78
C GLY A 357 -9.45 0.50 -28.01
N VAL A 358 -8.65 0.17 -26.99
CA VAL A 358 -7.22 0.43 -27.01
C VAL A 358 -6.68 -0.37 -28.18
N PRO A 359 -6.22 0.26 -29.29
CA PRO A 359 -5.45 -0.49 -30.27
C PRO A 359 -4.25 -1.06 -29.51
N ALA A 360 -4.01 -2.36 -29.66
CA ALA A 360 -3.01 -3.11 -28.92
C ALA A 360 -1.59 -2.59 -29.23
N GLY A 361 -1.22 -1.46 -28.65
CA GLY A 361 0.15 -1.02 -28.52
C GLY A 361 0.84 -1.88 -27.47
N GLN A 362 2.09 -2.24 -27.73
CA GLN A 362 2.92 -3.10 -26.87
C GLN A 362 3.02 -2.57 -25.42
N VAL A 363 3.03 -1.23 -25.24
CA VAL A 363 3.10 -0.55 -23.93
C VAL A 363 1.81 -0.70 -23.11
N THR A 364 0.63 -0.62 -23.74
CA THR A 364 -0.65 -0.83 -23.04
C THR A 364 -0.86 -2.30 -22.73
N GLY A 365 -0.43 -3.19 -23.64
CA GLY A 365 -0.40 -4.65 -23.40
C GLY A 365 0.44 -5.01 -22.18
N GLY A 366 1.67 -4.48 -22.09
CA GLY A 366 2.56 -4.67 -20.95
C GLY A 366 1.97 -4.12 -19.64
N THR A 367 1.40 -2.92 -19.67
CA THR A 367 0.78 -2.31 -18.47
C THR A 367 -0.41 -3.13 -17.95
N LEU A 368 -1.29 -3.60 -18.84
CA LEU A 368 -2.41 -4.46 -18.44
C LEU A 368 -1.94 -5.83 -17.94
N GLN A 369 -0.89 -6.39 -18.54
CA GLN A 369 -0.28 -7.64 -18.06
C GLN A 369 0.28 -7.47 -16.64
N LEU A 370 0.99 -6.38 -16.37
CA LEU A 370 1.48 -6.04 -15.03
C LEU A 370 0.33 -5.91 -14.03
N ALA A 371 -0.76 -5.22 -14.40
CA ALA A 371 -1.94 -5.10 -13.55
C ALA A 371 -2.55 -6.47 -13.21
N ARG A 372 -2.69 -7.37 -14.19
CA ARG A 372 -3.18 -8.75 -13.96
C ARG A 372 -2.26 -9.54 -13.04
N GLU A 373 -0.94 -9.46 -13.25
CA GLU A 373 0.05 -10.12 -12.40
C GLU A 373 -0.04 -9.61 -10.95
N LEU A 374 -0.18 -8.30 -10.75
CA LEU A 374 -0.30 -7.68 -9.42
C LEU A 374 -1.60 -8.06 -8.71
N VAL A 375 -2.75 -8.09 -9.41
CA VAL A 375 -4.03 -8.54 -8.85
C VAL A 375 -3.96 -10.02 -8.46
N ALA A 376 -3.47 -10.88 -9.37
CA ALA A 376 -3.32 -12.30 -9.09
C ALA A 376 -2.36 -12.54 -7.90
N THR A 377 -1.28 -11.77 -7.82
CA THR A 377 -0.33 -11.83 -6.71
C THR A 377 -0.99 -11.48 -5.38
N ALA A 378 -1.79 -10.41 -5.35
CA ALA A 378 -2.53 -9.97 -4.16
C ALA A 378 -3.56 -11.02 -3.71
N GLU A 379 -4.32 -11.58 -4.64
CA GLU A 379 -5.41 -12.52 -4.34
C GLU A 379 -4.92 -13.92 -3.98
N GLN A 380 -3.82 -14.36 -4.61
CA GLN A 380 -3.24 -15.68 -4.36
C GLN A 380 -2.22 -15.66 -3.21
N GLY A 381 -1.91 -14.48 -2.67
CA GLY A 381 -0.87 -14.28 -1.65
C GLY A 381 0.52 -14.71 -2.14
N ARG A 382 0.78 -14.59 -3.44
CA ARG A 382 2.02 -15.02 -4.07
C ARG A 382 3.09 -13.93 -3.92
N PRO A 383 4.38 -14.29 -4.08
CA PRO A 383 5.44 -13.30 -4.27
C PRO A 383 5.19 -12.39 -5.48
N ALA A 384 5.34 -11.08 -5.26
CA ALA A 384 5.35 -10.11 -6.33
C ALA A 384 6.73 -10.10 -7.03
N GLY A 385 7.05 -11.17 -7.76
CA GLY A 385 8.35 -11.33 -8.43
C GLY A 385 8.66 -10.17 -9.38
N VAL A 386 7.64 -9.58 -9.99
CA VAL A 386 7.76 -8.38 -10.81
C VAL A 386 8.22 -7.15 -10.04
N ILE A 387 7.73 -6.94 -8.81
CA ILE A 387 8.15 -5.81 -7.97
C ILE A 387 9.62 -5.98 -7.56
N ALA A 388 10.03 -7.20 -7.23
CA ALA A 388 11.44 -7.48 -6.93
C ALA A 388 12.36 -7.18 -8.14
N ARG A 389 11.94 -7.53 -9.36
CA ARG A 389 12.68 -7.19 -10.59
C ARG A 389 12.76 -5.67 -10.83
N MET A 390 11.66 -4.96 -10.56
CA MET A 390 11.62 -3.49 -10.68
C MET A 390 12.59 -2.83 -9.70
N ILE A 391 12.60 -3.27 -8.43
CA ILE A 391 13.53 -2.78 -7.41
C ILE A 391 14.98 -3.09 -7.80
N ASP A 392 15.28 -4.35 -8.14
CA ASP A 392 16.64 -4.77 -8.51
C ASP A 392 17.15 -4.00 -9.74
N GLY A 393 16.28 -3.76 -10.73
CA GLY A 393 16.62 -2.95 -11.89
C GLY A 393 16.84 -1.49 -11.54
N GLY A 394 15.98 -0.88 -10.72
CA GLY A 394 16.11 0.52 -10.33
C GLY A 394 17.34 0.80 -9.48
N VAL A 395 17.71 -0.13 -8.58
CA VAL A 395 18.95 -0.05 -7.81
C VAL A 395 20.15 -0.03 -8.74
N ARG A 396 20.18 -0.90 -9.77
CA ARG A 396 21.24 -0.89 -10.78
C ARG A 396 21.28 0.43 -11.55
N ASP A 397 20.12 0.96 -11.97
CA ASP A 397 20.09 2.23 -12.72
C ASP A 397 20.65 3.40 -11.88
N ILE A 398 20.40 3.40 -10.57
CA ILE A 398 20.94 4.39 -9.62
C ILE A 398 22.45 4.21 -9.42
N ASP A 399 22.91 2.98 -9.21
CA ASP A 399 24.34 2.66 -9.04
C ASP A 399 25.14 3.05 -10.29
N ASP A 400 24.61 2.72 -11.46
CA ASP A 400 25.16 3.11 -12.75
C ASP A 400 25.22 4.64 -12.92
N THR A 401 24.18 5.36 -12.48
CA THR A 401 24.14 6.83 -12.51
C THR A 401 25.18 7.45 -11.58
N LEU A 402 25.34 6.89 -10.37
CA LEU A 402 26.36 7.31 -9.40
C LEU A 402 27.78 7.18 -9.97
N VAL A 403 28.09 6.03 -10.58
CA VAL A 403 29.41 5.78 -11.17
C VAL A 403 29.72 6.75 -12.30
N ARG A 404 28.71 7.13 -13.10
CA ARG A 404 28.89 8.01 -14.26
C ARG A 404 28.93 9.49 -13.92
N ALA A 405 28.17 9.92 -12.91
CA ALA A 405 28.09 11.33 -12.55
C ALA A 405 29.47 11.87 -12.11
N GLY A 406 30.23 11.08 -11.34
CA GLY A 406 31.56 11.46 -10.85
C GLY A 406 31.59 12.73 -9.98
N ASP A 407 30.41 13.28 -9.66
CA ASP A 407 30.17 14.52 -8.94
C ASP A 407 29.69 14.19 -7.52
N GLU A 408 30.39 14.75 -6.52
CA GLU A 408 30.07 14.54 -5.10
C GLU A 408 28.64 14.99 -4.75
N GLY A 409 28.14 16.07 -5.34
CA GLY A 409 26.78 16.57 -5.09
C GLY A 409 25.68 15.64 -5.62
N VAL A 410 25.92 14.97 -6.74
CA VAL A 410 25.01 13.91 -7.24
C VAL A 410 25.07 12.68 -6.32
N GLY A 411 26.27 12.35 -5.82
CA GLY A 411 26.46 11.31 -4.82
C GLY A 411 25.66 11.56 -3.54
N GLU A 412 25.73 12.77 -3.00
CA GLU A 412 24.98 13.18 -1.81
C GLU A 412 23.47 13.15 -2.03
N LEU A 413 22.97 13.67 -3.17
CA LEU A 413 21.55 13.64 -3.49
C LEU A 413 21.03 12.20 -3.56
N LEU A 414 21.68 11.33 -4.33
CA LEU A 414 21.24 9.94 -4.50
C LEU A 414 21.39 9.13 -3.20
N GLY A 415 22.44 9.37 -2.42
CA GLY A 415 22.62 8.74 -1.10
C GLY A 415 21.55 9.15 -0.09
N ARG A 416 21.09 10.41 -0.13
CA ARG A 416 20.00 10.91 0.71
C ARG A 416 18.63 10.40 0.26
N VAL A 417 18.42 10.30 -1.05
CA VAL A 417 17.12 9.94 -1.62
C VAL A 417 16.85 8.43 -1.59
N VAL A 418 17.91 7.61 -1.59
CA VAL A 418 17.81 6.15 -1.64
C VAL A 418 18.20 5.53 -0.30
N ASP A 419 17.20 5.13 0.47
CA ASP A 419 17.40 4.35 1.70
C ASP A 419 17.70 2.88 1.37
N ARG A 420 18.99 2.55 1.32
CA ARG A 420 19.49 1.19 1.01
C ARG A 420 19.04 0.14 2.01
N ASP A 421 18.87 0.51 3.28
CA ASP A 421 18.43 -0.41 4.32
C ASP A 421 16.95 -0.77 4.09
N SER A 422 16.11 0.23 3.86
CA SER A 422 14.70 0.02 3.50
C SER A 422 14.53 -0.81 2.23
N VAL A 423 15.33 -0.52 1.18
CA VAL A 423 15.36 -1.33 -0.05
C VAL A 423 15.70 -2.79 0.25
N SER A 424 16.74 -3.04 1.04
CA SER A 424 17.18 -4.40 1.42
C SER A 424 16.09 -5.14 2.19
N VAL A 425 15.43 -4.46 3.14
CA VAL A 425 14.34 -5.03 3.94
C VAL A 425 13.12 -5.39 3.07
N VAL A 426 12.68 -4.48 2.18
CA VAL A 426 11.57 -4.75 1.24
C VAL A 426 11.93 -5.89 0.29
N ARG A 427 13.13 -5.88 -0.27
CA ARG A 427 13.63 -6.95 -1.15
C ARG A 427 13.67 -8.31 -0.45
N ASN A 428 14.17 -8.35 0.78
CA ASN A 428 14.23 -9.57 1.58
C ASN A 428 12.83 -10.10 1.91
N GLU A 429 11.86 -9.21 2.16
CA GLU A 429 10.47 -9.60 2.40
C GLU A 429 9.80 -10.15 1.13
N LEU A 430 9.99 -9.50 -0.02
CA LEU A 430 9.52 -10.02 -1.31
C LEU A 430 10.18 -11.37 -1.65
N GLY A 431 11.48 -11.51 -1.38
CA GLY A 431 12.23 -12.76 -1.59
C GLY A 431 11.86 -13.87 -0.60
N ARG A 432 11.46 -13.53 0.63
CA ARG A 432 10.88 -14.49 1.57
C ARG A 432 9.54 -15.00 1.06
N ARG A 433 8.70 -14.12 0.53
CA ARG A 433 7.43 -14.52 -0.13
C ARG A 433 7.69 -15.40 -1.35
N ALA A 434 8.82 -15.22 -2.05
CA ALA A 434 9.12 -15.96 -3.27
C ALA A 434 9.55 -17.41 -3.06
N ARG A 435 10.04 -17.69 -1.86
CA ARG A 435 10.50 -19.01 -1.42
C ARG A 435 9.44 -19.75 -0.58
N ARG A 436 8.30 -19.11 -0.34
CA ARG A 436 7.07 -19.66 0.28
C ARG A 436 6.07 -20.02 -0.82
#